data_AF-A0A2G5NL56-F1
#
_entry.id   AF-A0A2G5NL56-F1
#
_cell.length_a   1.000
_cell.length_b   1.000
_cell.length_c   1.000
_cell.angle_alpha   90.00
_cell.angle_beta   90.00
_cell.angle_gamma   90.00
#
_symmetry.space_group_name_H-M   'P 1'
#
loop_
_entity.id
_entity.type
_entity.pdbx_description
1 polymer ?
#
loop_
_entity_poly.entity_id
_entity_poly.type
_entity_poly.pdbx_seq_one_letter_code
_entity_poly.pdbx_strand_id
1 'polypeptide(L)'
;MNRSIALRTYWGDWMKISMNETQLVKLKVHLQADSTEPIALGGYVFRPQGDVLYFANSGIPSKYYFEMSPLQVIAVIDEALNARY
;
A
#
# COMPACT_ATOMS: atom_id res chain seq x y z
N MET A 1 -13.82 -10.88 -3.55
CA MET A 1 -12.87 -11.08 -4.66
C MET A 1 -11.57 -10.36 -4.34
N ASN A 2 -10.43 -10.89 -4.74
CA ASN A 2 -9.15 -10.21 -4.58
C ASN A 2 -8.85 -9.37 -5.82
N ARG A 3 -8.34 -8.15 -5.59
CA ARG A 3 -7.89 -7.22 -6.61
C ARG A 3 -6.38 -7.06 -6.49
N SER A 4 -5.69 -6.84 -7.60
CA SER A 4 -4.24 -6.63 -7.61
C SER A 4 -3.93 -5.16 -7.88
N ILE A 5 -3.13 -4.54 -7.02
CA ILE A 5 -2.52 -3.23 -7.26
C ILE A 5 -1.05 -3.42 -7.65
N ALA A 6 -0.53 -2.56 -8.52
CA ALA A 6 0.89 -2.55 -8.88
C ALA A 6 1.54 -1.28 -8.31
N LEU A 7 2.55 -1.45 -7.47
CA LEU A 7 3.29 -0.35 -6.85
C LEU A 7 4.77 -0.42 -7.24
N ARG A 8 5.41 0.72 -7.47
CA ARG A 8 6.82 0.81 -7.84
C ARG A 8 7.71 0.80 -6.60
N THR A 9 8.68 -0.11 -6.52
CA THR A 9 9.60 -0.25 -5.39
C THR A 9 10.84 0.65 -5.55
N TYR A 10 11.55 0.93 -4.44
CA TYR A 10 12.79 1.74 -4.45
C TYR A 10 13.96 1.20 -5.29
N TRP A 11 13.89 -0.06 -5.71
CA TRP A 11 14.87 -0.64 -6.63
C TRP A 11 14.41 -0.60 -8.10
N GLY A 12 13.30 0.09 -8.38
CA GLY A 12 12.82 0.39 -9.73
C GLY A 12 11.83 -0.62 -10.32
N ASP A 13 11.52 -1.72 -9.63
CA ASP A 13 10.60 -2.75 -10.13
C ASP A 13 9.13 -2.50 -9.75
N TRP A 14 8.22 -3.08 -10.52
CA TRP A 14 6.80 -3.11 -10.18
C TRP A 14 6.46 -4.34 -9.34
N MET A 15 5.93 -4.11 -8.15
CA MET A 15 5.44 -5.15 -7.25
C MET A 15 3.91 -5.23 -7.32
N LYS A 16 3.39 -6.42 -7.65
CA LYS A 16 1.95 -6.71 -7.60
C LYS A 16 1.56 -7.18 -6.22
N ILE A 17 0.58 -6.52 -5.62
CA ILE A 17 0.03 -6.85 -4.30
C ILE A 17 -1.43 -7.21 -4.47
N SER A 18 -1.76 -8.45 -4.09
CA SER A 18 -3.13 -8.95 -4.09
C SER A 18 -3.79 -8.67 -2.75
N MET A 19 -4.89 -7.92 -2.76
CA MET A 19 -5.67 -7.55 -1.59
C MET A 19 -7.17 -7.69 -1.87
N ASN A 20 -7.94 -8.05 -0.85
CA ASN A 20 -9.39 -7.93 -0.95
C ASN A 20 -9.83 -6.47 -0.79
N GLU A 21 -11.09 -6.20 -1.16
CA GLU A 21 -11.66 -4.85 -1.11
C GLU A 21 -11.55 -4.19 0.28
N THR A 22 -11.86 -4.95 1.34
CA THR A 22 -11.73 -4.48 2.72
C THR A 22 -10.30 -4.08 3.07
N GLN A 23 -9.29 -4.82 2.60
CA GLN A 23 -7.88 -4.50 2.81
C GLN A 23 -7.47 -3.23 2.06
N LEU A 24 -7.92 -3.07 0.82
CA LEU A 24 -7.69 -1.86 0.03
C LEU A 24 -8.28 -0.62 0.70
N VAL A 25 -9.53 -0.71 1.17
CA VAL A 25 -10.18 0.38 1.91
C VAL A 25 -9.44 0.71 3.20
N LYS A 26 -9.01 -0.31 3.96
CA LYS A 26 -8.21 -0.10 5.18
C LYS A 26 -6.88 0.58 4.90
N LEU A 27 -6.17 0.15 3.86
CA LEU A 27 -4.91 0.79 3.46
C LEU A 27 -5.15 2.25 3.07
N LYS A 28 -6.17 2.53 2.26
CA LYS A 28 -6.53 3.91 1.87
C LYS A 28 -6.81 4.79 3.08
N VAL A 29 -7.69 4.35 3.99
CA VAL A 29 -8.04 5.12 5.20
C VAL A 29 -6.80 5.36 6.06
N HIS A 30 -5.93 4.35 6.21
CA HIS A 30 -4.69 4.48 6.96
C HIS A 30 -3.74 5.52 6.35
N LEU A 31 -3.57 5.53 5.03
CA LEU A 31 -2.77 6.53 4.32
C LEU A 31 -3.37 7.94 4.39
N GLN A 32 -4.70 8.06 4.44
CA GLN A 32 -5.39 9.34 4.57
C GLN A 32 -5.36 9.92 6.00
N ALA A 33 -5.20 9.07 7.00
CA ALA A 33 -5.16 9.47 8.41
C ALA A 33 -3.82 10.11 8.82
N ASP A 34 -2.83 10.17 7.92
CA ASP A 34 -1.47 10.64 8.18
C ASP A 34 -0.81 9.94 9.39
N SER A 35 -1.16 8.68 9.62
CA SER A 35 -0.69 7.90 10.76
C SER A 35 0.65 7.25 10.44
N THR A 36 1.68 7.50 11.24
CA THR A 36 3.01 6.86 11.07
C THR A 36 3.10 5.45 11.66
N GLU A 37 2.00 4.90 12.14
CA GLU A 37 1.95 3.57 12.75
C GLU A 37 1.93 2.47 11.68
N PRO A 38 2.54 1.30 11.91
CA PRO A 38 2.43 0.20 10.97
C PRO A 38 1.02 -0.41 10.94
N ILE A 39 0.53 -0.79 9.76
CA ILE A 39 -0.69 -1.58 9.57
C ILE A 39 -0.40 -2.91 8.86
N ALA A 40 -0.85 -4.01 9.44
CA ALA A 40 -0.75 -5.35 8.85
C ALA A 40 -2.00 -5.66 8.01
N LEU A 41 -1.81 -5.93 6.71
CA LEU A 41 -2.87 -6.26 5.76
C LEU A 41 -2.42 -7.43 4.87
N GLY A 42 -3.04 -8.59 5.08
CA GLY A 42 -2.68 -9.80 4.36
C GLY A 42 -1.28 -10.28 4.78
N GLY A 43 -0.40 -10.48 3.80
CA GLY A 43 1.00 -10.90 4.01
C GLY A 43 2.00 -9.76 4.15
N TYR A 44 1.52 -8.51 4.26
CA TYR A 44 2.37 -7.32 4.29
C TYR A 44 2.04 -6.43 5.49
N VAL A 45 3.06 -5.74 5.98
CA VAL A 45 2.95 -4.63 6.92
C VAL A 45 3.35 -3.37 6.17
N PHE A 46 2.53 -2.33 6.27
CA PHE A 46 2.75 -1.04 5.62
C PHE A 46 2.95 0.03 6.69
N ARG A 47 3.83 1.00 6.42
CA ARG A 47 4.04 2.13 7.31
C ARG A 47 4.33 3.38 6.48
N PRO A 48 3.44 4.38 6.43
CA PRO A 48 3.78 5.65 5.84
C PRO A 48 4.75 6.40 6.77
N GLN A 49 5.76 7.03 6.19
CA GLN A 49 6.70 7.85 6.93
C GLN A 49 7.22 8.96 6.00
N GLY A 50 6.77 10.19 6.26
CA GLY A 50 6.98 11.29 5.31
C GLY A 50 6.30 11.00 3.97
N ASP A 51 7.00 11.29 2.87
CA ASP A 51 6.47 11.14 1.50
C ASP A 51 6.61 9.74 0.91
N VAL A 52 6.94 8.71 1.71
CA VAL A 52 7.11 7.34 1.23
C VAL A 52 6.29 6.34 2.04
N LEU A 53 5.95 5.23 1.39
CA LEU A 53 5.29 4.08 2.01
C LEU A 53 6.27 2.91 2.17
N TYR A 54 6.67 2.62 3.40
CA TYR A 54 7.48 1.45 3.73
C TYR A 54 6.64 0.19 3.79
N PHE A 55 7.25 -0.95 3.44
CA PHE A 55 6.63 -2.27 3.55
C PHE A 55 7.59 -3.36 4.04
N ALA A 56 7.02 -4.42 4.64
CA ALA A 56 7.73 -5.64 5.02
C ALA A 56 6.77 -6.83 5.01
N ASN A 57 7.28 -8.06 4.93
CA ASN A 57 6.45 -9.27 5.05
C ASN A 57 6.07 -9.59 6.51
N SER A 58 6.80 -9.01 7.47
CA SER A 58 6.53 -9.09 8.91
C SER A 58 7.33 -8.01 9.65
N GLY A 59 6.98 -7.76 10.93
CA GLY A 59 7.69 -6.80 11.79
C GLY A 59 7.42 -5.34 11.44
N ILE A 60 8.35 -4.45 11.82
CA ILE A 60 8.25 -3.00 11.59
C ILE A 60 8.93 -2.65 10.26
N PRO A 61 8.19 -2.13 9.27
CA PRO A 61 8.79 -1.68 8.01
C PRO A 61 9.75 -0.49 8.23
N SER A 62 10.99 -0.64 7.76
CA SER A 62 12.02 0.43 7.84
C SER A 62 13.05 0.40 6.71
N LYS A 63 13.15 -0.69 5.95
CA LYS A 63 14.16 -0.89 4.90
C LYS A 63 13.61 -0.71 3.49
N TYR A 64 12.48 -1.33 3.19
CA TYR A 64 11.91 -1.38 1.85
C TYR A 64 10.73 -0.42 1.75
N TYR A 65 10.67 0.33 0.66
CA TYR A 65 9.63 1.32 0.42
C TYR A 65 9.24 1.37 -1.06
N PHE A 66 8.09 1.98 -1.33
CA PHE A 66 7.63 2.28 -2.68
C PHE A 66 8.11 3.67 -3.11
N GLU A 67 8.58 3.82 -4.35
CA GLU A 67 8.84 5.13 -5.01
C GLU A 67 7.53 5.79 -5.44
N MET A 68 6.55 5.75 -4.56
CA MET A 68 5.23 6.30 -4.75
C MET A 68 4.83 6.98 -3.45
N SER A 69 4.40 8.22 -3.55
CA SER A 69 3.88 8.93 -2.38
C SER A 69 2.58 8.27 -1.89
N PRO A 70 2.21 8.44 -0.60
CA PRO A 70 0.94 7.98 -0.09
C PRO A 70 -0.26 8.40 -0.96
N LEU A 71 -0.23 9.60 -1.55
CA LEU A 71 -1.26 10.09 -2.48
C LEU A 71 -1.30 9.30 -3.80
N GLN A 72 -0.14 8.97 -4.38
CA GLN A 72 -0.09 8.13 -5.59
C GLN A 72 -0.60 6.71 -5.30
N VAL A 73 -0.27 6.15 -4.14
CA VAL A 73 -0.77 4.83 -3.72
C VAL A 73 -2.29 4.87 -3.54
N ILE A 74 -2.84 5.92 -2.93
CA ILE A 74 -4.30 6.12 -2.81
C ILE A 74 -4.97 6.14 -4.19
N ALA A 75 -4.40 6.84 -5.18
CA ALA A 75 -4.94 6.87 -6.53
C ALA A 75 -4.99 5.47 -7.17
N VAL A 76 -3.93 4.66 -7.03
CA VAL A 76 -3.91 3.27 -7.50
C VAL A 76 -4.96 2.41 -6.79
N ILE A 77 -5.16 2.62 -5.49
CA ILE A 77 -6.22 1.93 -4.74
C ILE A 77 -7.61 2.32 -5.28
N ASP A 78 -7.85 3.59 -5.54
CA ASP A 78 -9.13 4.08 -6.06
C ASP A 78 -9.44 3.54 -7.46
N GLU A 79 -8.44 3.47 -8.34
CA GLU A 79 -8.57 2.79 -9.64
C GLU A 79 -8.94 1.32 -9.46
N ALA A 80 -8.24 0.63 -8.54
CA ALA A 80 -8.50 -0.77 -8.27
C ALA A 80 -9.91 -0.99 -7.71
N LEU A 81 -10.42 -0.13 -6.81
CA LEU A 81 -11.76 -0.23 -6.24
C LEU A 81 -12.87 0.08 -7.27
N ASN A 82 -12.62 1.02 -8.18
CA ASN A 82 -13.58 1.45 -9.20
C ASN A 82 -13.57 0.61 -10.47
N ALA A 83 -12.56 -0.25 -10.67
CA ALA A 83 -12.55 -1.22 -11.76
C ALA A 83 -13.81 -2.11 -11.64
N ARG A 84 -14.81 -1.85 -12.47
CA ARG A 84 -16.03 -2.66 -12.62
C ARG A 84 -15.65 -3.90 -13.43
N TYR A 85 -15.85 -5.07 -12.84
CA TYR A 85 -16.06 -6.30 -13.60
C TYR A 85 -17.55 -6.42 -13.91
#